data_AF-A0A9D6K9G3-F1
#
_entry.id   AF-A0A9D6K9G3-F1
#
_cell.length_a   1.000
_cell.length_b   1.000
_cell.length_c   1.000
_cell.angle_alpha   90.00
_cell.angle_beta   90.00
_cell.angle_gamma   90.00
#
_symmetry.space_group_name_H-M   'P 1'
#
loop_
_entity.id
_entity.type
_entity.pdbx_description
1 polymer ?
#
loop_
_entity_poly.entity_id
_entity_poly.type
_entity_poly.pdbx_seq_one_letter_code
_entity_poly.pdbx_strand_id
1 'polypeptide(L)'
;MSIQGGLDMALQRGIDAGCDSIQLFSKSSNQWKAKPLQDAEISRFKKKRVETGVYPAMIHSAYLINLCTPKEEDWHKSIEAFYVEMERAETLEIPYLVLHPGAHLQSGEEAGITRAAQA
;
A
#
# COMPACT_ATOMS: atom_id res chain seq x y z
N MET A 1 -7.43 8.38 0.59
CA MET A 1 -8.79 8.24 1.15
C MET A 1 -8.73 7.45 2.44
N SER A 2 -9.41 7.94 3.50
CA SER A 2 -9.34 7.34 4.83
C SER A 2 -10.01 5.96 4.87
N ILE A 3 -9.37 5.01 5.55
CA ILE A 3 -9.89 3.65 5.83
C ILE A 3 -10.40 3.50 7.27
N GLN A 4 -10.57 4.61 8.00
CA GLN A 4 -11.07 4.56 9.37
C GLN A 4 -12.45 3.88 9.39
N GLY A 5 -12.64 2.89 10.25
CA GLY A 5 -13.88 2.09 10.31
C GLY A 5 -13.95 0.92 9.32
N GLY A 6 -12.96 0.74 8.45
CA GLY A 6 -12.87 -0.36 7.49
C GLY A 6 -12.37 0.08 6.11
N LEU A 7 -11.75 -0.84 5.36
CA LEU A 7 -11.28 -0.58 3.99
C LEU A 7 -12.42 -0.17 3.05
N ASP A 8 -13.59 -0.79 3.19
CA ASP A 8 -14.78 -0.49 2.38
C ASP A 8 -15.28 0.94 2.57
N MET A 9 -15.04 1.55 3.73
CA MET A 9 -15.40 2.93 3.98
C MET A 9 -14.61 3.93 3.12
N ALA A 10 -13.41 3.55 2.63
CA ALA A 10 -12.67 4.42 1.72
C ALA A 10 -13.39 4.58 0.37
N LEU A 11 -14.07 3.54 -0.11
CA LEU A 11 -14.82 3.58 -1.36
C LEU A 11 -16.05 4.47 -1.22
N GLN A 12 -16.81 4.32 -0.13
CA GLN A 12 -17.98 5.17 0.14
C GLN A 12 -17.57 6.64 0.26
N ARG A 13 -16.50 6.93 1.00
CA ARG A 13 -15.98 8.31 1.11
C ARG A 13 -15.50 8.88 -0.22
N GLY A 14 -15.00 8.02 -1.13
CA GLY A 14 -14.71 8.39 -2.51
C GLY A 14 -15.95 8.93 -3.22
N ILE A 15 -17.04 8.17 -3.17
CA ILE A 15 -18.33 8.57 -3.75
C ILE A 15 -18.87 9.85 -3.11
N ASP A 16 -18.86 9.93 -1.77
CA ASP A 16 -19.36 11.10 -1.06
C ASP A 16 -18.58 12.39 -1.42
N ALA A 17 -17.31 12.24 -1.80
CA ALA A 17 -16.45 13.33 -2.28
C ALA A 17 -16.54 13.58 -3.80
N GLY A 18 -17.38 12.82 -4.53
CA GLY A 18 -17.51 12.92 -5.99
C GLY A 18 -16.33 12.37 -6.77
N CYS A 19 -15.58 11.42 -6.20
CA CYS A 19 -14.42 10.79 -6.85
C CYS A 19 -14.81 9.49 -7.56
N ASP A 20 -14.36 9.35 -8.81
CA ASP A 20 -14.45 8.10 -9.57
C ASP A 20 -13.27 7.15 -9.29
N SER A 21 -12.18 7.66 -8.73
CA SER A 21 -10.96 6.91 -8.38
C SER A 21 -10.42 7.33 -7.03
N ILE A 22 -9.74 6.40 -6.34
CA ILE A 22 -9.16 6.68 -5.02
C ILE A 22 -7.79 6.03 -4.85
N GLN A 23 -6.95 6.67 -4.04
CA GLN A 23 -5.79 6.04 -3.40
C GLN A 23 -6.07 5.85 -1.90
N LEU A 24 -5.67 4.73 -1.31
CA LEU A 24 -5.79 4.45 0.12
C LEU A 24 -4.54 3.76 0.68
N PHE A 25 -4.39 3.74 2.00
CA PHE A 25 -3.46 2.81 2.64
C PHE A 25 -4.20 1.52 2.97
N SER A 26 -3.58 0.35 2.75
CA SER A 26 -4.20 -0.94 3.10
C SER A 26 -4.13 -1.24 4.60
N LYS A 27 -3.24 -0.55 5.33
CA LYS A 27 -2.96 -0.69 6.77
C LYS A 27 -2.51 0.66 7.36
N SER A 28 -2.12 0.69 8.63
CA SER A 28 -1.42 1.87 9.18
C SER A 28 -0.10 2.12 8.45
N SER A 29 0.05 3.32 7.87
CA SER A 29 1.27 3.75 7.16
C SER A 29 2.50 3.87 8.07
N ASN A 30 2.30 3.92 9.38
CA ASN A 30 3.34 4.18 10.39
C ASN A 30 3.72 2.91 11.17
N GLN A 31 3.33 1.73 10.69
CA GLN A 31 3.64 0.45 11.33
C GLN A 31 4.22 -0.53 10.31
N TRP A 32 5.28 -1.23 10.68
CA TRP A 32 5.88 -2.29 9.87
C TRP A 32 4.92 -3.46 9.68
N LYS A 33 4.41 -4.01 10.80
CA LYS A 33 3.53 -5.18 10.79
C LYS A 33 2.10 -4.80 10.42
N ALA A 34 1.51 -5.57 9.53
CA ALA A 34 0.09 -5.52 9.21
C ALA A 34 -0.65 -6.59 9.99
N LYS A 35 -1.88 -6.32 10.44
CA LYS A 35 -2.79 -7.40 10.85
C LYS A 35 -3.25 -8.14 9.59
N PRO A 36 -3.36 -9.48 9.61
CA PRO A 36 -3.94 -10.22 8.51
C PRO A 36 -5.34 -9.71 8.16
N LEU A 37 -5.63 -9.58 6.86
CA LEU A 37 -6.98 -9.29 6.39
C LEU A 37 -7.90 -10.45 6.79
N GLN A 38 -9.08 -10.12 7.29
CA GLN A 38 -10.09 -11.13 7.62
C GLN A 38 -11.02 -11.33 6.42
N ASP A 39 -11.50 -12.55 6.19
CA ASP A 39 -12.39 -12.88 5.05
C ASP A 39 -13.62 -11.97 4.97
N ALA A 40 -14.19 -11.62 6.12
CA ALA A 40 -15.32 -10.70 6.22
C ALA A 40 -14.96 -9.28 5.76
N GLU A 41 -13.74 -8.80 6.03
CA GLU A 41 -13.26 -7.48 5.57
C GLU A 41 -13.02 -7.48 4.06
N ILE A 42 -12.38 -8.53 3.54
CA ILE A 42 -12.13 -8.72 2.11
C ILE A 42 -13.46 -8.73 1.34
N SER A 43 -14.42 -9.52 1.82
CA SER A 43 -15.74 -9.65 1.19
C SER A 43 -16.51 -8.33 1.19
N ARG A 44 -16.49 -7.57 2.29
CA ARG A 44 -17.11 -6.24 2.36
C ARG A 44 -16.48 -5.27 1.37
N PHE A 45 -15.15 -5.23 1.29
CA PHE A 45 -14.44 -4.37 0.36
C PHE A 45 -14.80 -4.67 -1.10
N LYS A 46 -14.70 -5.94 -1.51
CA LYS A 46 -15.03 -6.37 -2.88
C LYS A 46 -16.47 -6.06 -3.25
N LYS A 47 -17.42 -6.34 -2.35
CA LYS A 47 -18.84 -5.99 -2.54
C LYS A 47 -19.03 -4.48 -2.70
N LYS A 48 -18.45 -3.68 -1.80
CA LYS A 48 -18.58 -2.21 -1.84
C LYS A 48 -17.97 -1.61 -3.10
N ARG A 49 -16.89 -2.19 -3.62
CA ARG A 49 -16.28 -1.76 -4.88
C ARG A 49 -17.22 -1.92 -6.06
N VAL A 50 -17.92 -3.06 -6.14
CA VAL A 50 -18.94 -3.29 -7.18
C VAL A 50 -20.12 -2.32 -7.03
N GLU A 51 -20.59 -2.10 -5.80
CA GLU A 51 -21.72 -1.20 -5.52
C GLU A 51 -21.43 0.26 -5.87
N THR A 52 -20.22 0.74 -5.58
CA THR A 52 -19.82 2.14 -5.78
C THR A 52 -19.33 2.41 -7.20
N GLY A 53 -18.79 1.40 -7.90
CA GLY A 53 -18.19 1.58 -9.23
C GLY A 53 -16.85 2.33 -9.23
N VAL A 54 -16.30 2.67 -8.05
CA VAL A 54 -15.02 3.37 -7.94
C VAL A 54 -13.90 2.54 -8.58
N TYR A 55 -13.31 3.08 -9.64
CA TYR A 55 -12.20 2.48 -10.34
C TYR A 55 -11.38 3.53 -11.11
N PRO A 56 -10.04 3.48 -11.05
CA PRO A 56 -9.23 2.55 -10.25
C PRO A 56 -9.22 2.89 -8.75
N ALA A 57 -8.99 1.85 -7.94
CA ALA A 57 -8.46 2.02 -6.59
C ALA A 57 -6.96 1.72 -6.62
N MET A 58 -6.18 2.42 -5.80
CA MET A 58 -4.74 2.18 -5.62
C MET A 58 -4.40 2.05 -4.14
N ILE A 59 -3.49 1.15 -3.79
CA ILE A 59 -2.86 1.15 -2.46
C ILE A 59 -1.59 2.00 -2.54
N HIS A 60 -1.36 2.85 -1.54
CA HIS A 60 -0.06 3.46 -1.31
C HIS A 60 0.69 2.64 -0.26
N SER A 61 1.93 2.25 -0.56
CA SER A 61 2.80 1.54 0.38
C SER A 61 3.12 2.40 1.61
N ALA A 62 3.34 1.76 2.77
CA ALA A 62 3.71 2.46 3.99
C ALA A 62 4.98 3.31 3.84
N TYR A 63 5.00 4.52 4.41
CA TYR A 63 6.13 5.46 4.32
C TYR A 63 7.43 4.97 4.97
N LEU A 64 7.34 3.93 5.80
CA LEU A 64 8.49 3.29 6.41
C LEU A 64 9.36 2.51 5.41
N ILE A 65 8.78 2.08 4.28
CA ILE A 65 9.48 1.31 3.26
C ILE A 65 10.51 2.20 2.56
N ASN A 66 11.77 1.78 2.57
CA ASN A 66 12.87 2.42 1.85
C ASN A 66 13.75 1.34 1.21
N LEU A 67 13.49 1.00 -0.06
CA LEU A 67 14.28 0.00 -0.79
C LEU A 67 15.66 0.53 -1.23
N CYS A 68 15.88 1.84 -1.12
CA CYS A 68 17.18 2.48 -1.39
C CYS A 68 18.10 2.57 -0.16
N THR A 69 17.65 2.11 1.02
CA THR A 69 18.44 2.27 2.26
C THR A 69 19.76 1.48 2.18
N PRO A 70 20.91 2.08 2.54
CA PRO A 70 22.17 1.34 2.65
C PRO A 70 22.26 0.48 3.92
N LYS A 71 21.26 0.56 4.81
CA LYS A 71 21.22 -0.21 6.06
C LYS A 71 20.56 -1.56 5.80
N GLU A 72 21.34 -2.63 5.85
CA GLU A 72 20.90 -4.01 5.57
C GLU A 72 19.61 -4.40 6.32
N GLU A 73 19.54 -4.14 7.63
CA GLU A 73 18.37 -4.50 8.44
C GLU A 73 17.09 -3.77 8.00
N ASP A 74 17.19 -2.48 7.72
CA ASP A 74 16.05 -1.67 7.25
C ASP A 74 15.65 -2.05 5.82
N TRP A 75 16.61 -2.47 5.00
CA TRP A 75 16.37 -2.95 3.63
C TRP A 75 15.54 -4.24 3.65
N HIS A 76 15.94 -5.24 4.44
CA HIS A 76 15.17 -6.48 4.61
C HIS A 76 13.77 -6.22 5.20
N LYS A 77 13.65 -5.34 6.20
CA LYS A 77 12.33 -4.93 6.74
C LYS A 77 11.46 -4.27 5.67
N SER A 78 12.06 -3.47 4.80
CA SER A 78 11.37 -2.79 3.71
C SER A 78 10.87 -3.77 2.66
N ILE A 79 11.68 -4.77 2.28
CA ILE A 79 11.29 -5.85 1.36
C ILE A 79 10.12 -6.63 1.93
N GLU A 80 10.22 -7.12 3.17
CA GLU A 80 9.13 -7.90 3.78
C GLU A 80 7.84 -7.07 3.89
N ALA A 81 7.96 -5.81 4.30
CA ALA A 81 6.79 -4.93 4.39
C ALA A 81 6.18 -4.65 3.00
N PHE A 82 7.00 -4.50 1.96
CA PHE A 82 6.53 -4.30 0.59
C PHE A 82 5.85 -5.56 0.04
N TYR A 83 6.41 -6.74 0.30
CA TYR A 83 5.80 -8.02 -0.03
C TYR A 83 4.41 -8.17 0.59
N VAL A 84 4.26 -7.83 1.87
CA VAL A 84 2.94 -7.84 2.53
C VAL A 84 1.96 -6.84 1.88
N GLU A 85 2.40 -5.67 1.42
CA GLU A 85 1.53 -4.74 0.69
C GLU A 85 1.08 -5.31 -0.67
N MET A 86 1.97 -6.02 -1.37
CA MET A 86 1.64 -6.72 -2.62
C MET A 86 0.60 -7.83 -2.40
N GLU A 87 0.78 -8.69 -1.40
CA GLU A 87 -0.19 -9.74 -1.05
C GLU A 87 -1.55 -9.16 -0.69
N ARG A 88 -1.58 -8.04 0.04
CA ARG A 88 -2.83 -7.35 0.38
C ARG A 88 -3.50 -6.76 -0.85
N ALA A 89 -2.73 -6.17 -1.76
CA ALA A 89 -3.24 -5.65 -3.03
C ALA A 89 -3.88 -6.76 -3.87
N GLU A 90 -3.20 -7.90 -4.00
CA GLU A 90 -3.72 -9.09 -4.68
C GLU A 90 -5.00 -9.60 -4.02
N THR A 91 -4.99 -9.77 -2.69
CA THR A 91 -6.15 -10.27 -1.93
C THR A 91 -7.39 -9.39 -2.11
N LEU A 92 -7.19 -8.07 -2.16
CA LEU A 92 -8.24 -7.07 -2.37
C LEU A 92 -8.56 -6.82 -3.86
N GLU A 93 -7.87 -7.49 -4.78
CA GLU A 93 -7.97 -7.34 -6.23
C GLU A 93 -7.68 -5.91 -6.72
N ILE A 94 -6.81 -5.18 -6.00
CA ILE A 94 -6.38 -3.83 -6.34
C ILE A 94 -5.14 -3.93 -7.24
N PRO A 95 -5.21 -3.52 -8.51
CA PRO A 95 -4.14 -3.79 -9.49
C PRO A 95 -2.95 -2.82 -9.37
N TYR A 96 -3.04 -1.79 -8.52
CA TYR A 96 -2.02 -0.74 -8.42
C TYR A 96 -1.52 -0.59 -7.00
N LEU A 97 -0.19 -0.64 -6.86
CA LEU A 97 0.54 -0.36 -5.62
C LEU A 97 1.53 0.78 -5.88
N VAL A 98 1.31 1.91 -5.23
CA VAL A 98 2.16 3.11 -5.31
C VAL A 98 3.29 2.97 -4.30
N LEU A 99 4.52 3.00 -4.80
CA LEU A 99 5.75 2.91 -4.03
C LEU A 99 6.65 4.10 -4.35
N HIS A 100 7.19 4.74 -3.31
CA HIS A 100 8.41 5.53 -3.44
C HIS A 100 9.60 4.57 -3.32
N PRO A 101 10.50 4.44 -4.32
CA PRO A 101 11.62 3.51 -4.25
C PRO A 101 12.44 3.68 -2.97
N GLY A 102 12.67 4.93 -2.57
CA GLY A 102 13.25 5.26 -1.27
C GLY A 102 14.21 6.44 -1.32
N ALA A 103 15.03 6.54 -0.28
CA ALA A 103 16.09 7.54 -0.15
C ALA A 103 17.43 6.84 0.13
N HIS A 104 18.46 7.24 -0.61
CA HIS A 104 19.80 6.64 -0.55
C HIS A 104 20.61 7.03 0.71
N LEU A 105 20.12 7.94 1.56
CA LEU A 105 20.78 8.34 2.81
C LEU A 105 22.27 8.70 2.63
N GLN A 106 22.58 9.54 1.63
CA GLN A 106 23.93 9.97 1.28
C GLN A 106 24.87 8.88 0.70
N SER A 107 24.40 7.66 0.44
CA SER A 107 25.21 6.63 -0.25
C SER A 107 25.42 6.87 -1.75
N GLY A 108 24.64 7.77 -2.35
CA GLY A 108 24.68 8.12 -3.76
C GLY A 108 23.45 7.64 -4.53
N GLU A 109 23.05 8.38 -5.57
CA GLU A 109 21.86 8.08 -6.38
C GLU A 109 21.95 6.71 -7.07
N GLU A 110 23.06 6.43 -7.77
CA GLU A 110 23.28 5.16 -8.45
C GLU A 110 23.26 3.96 -7.48
N ALA A 111 23.83 4.13 -6.28
CA ALA A 111 23.80 3.13 -5.24
C ALA A 111 22.36 2.88 -4.76
N GLY A 112 21.57 3.93 -4.55
CA GLY A 112 20.16 3.83 -4.17
C GLY A 112 19.29 3.15 -5.23
N ILE A 113 19.48 3.48 -6.51
CA ILE A 113 18.77 2.85 -7.64
C ILE A 113 19.13 1.36 -7.73
N THR A 114 20.43 1.05 -7.68
CA THR A 114 20.92 -0.35 -7.71
C THR A 114 20.33 -1.14 -6.56
N ARG A 115 20.30 -0.54 -5.36
CA ARG A 115 19.78 -1.19 -4.16
C ARG A 115 18.29 -1.46 -4.24
N ALA A 116 17.50 -0.52 -4.78
CA ALA A 116 16.07 -0.73 -5.00
C ALA A 116 15.78 -1.79 -6.06
N ALA A 117 16.60 -1.89 -7.10
CA ALA A 117 16.44 -2.92 -8.14
C ALA A 117 16.80 -4.34 -7.68
N GLN A 118 17.55 -4.48 -6.57
CA GLN A 118 17.91 -5.76 -5.96
C GLN A 118 16.86 -6.29 -4.97
N ALA A 119 15.90 -5.44 -4.59
CA ALA A 119 14.83 -5.77 -3.65
C ALA A 119 13.76 -6.64 -4.33
#